data_AF-A0A382HLM8-F1
#
_entry.id   AF-A0A382HLM8-F1
#
_cell.length_a   1.000
_cell.length_b   1.000
_cell.length_c   1.000
_cell.angle_alpha   90.00
_cell.angle_beta   90.00
_cell.angle_gamma   90.00
#
_symmetry.space_group_name_H-M   'P 1'
#
loop_
_entity.id
_entity.type
_entity.pdbx_description
1 polymer ?
#
loop_
_entity_poly.entity_id
_entity_poly.type
_entity_poly.pdbx_seq_one_letter_code
_entity_poly.pdbx_strand_id
1 'polypeptide(L)'
;MKKKRDKKLSRKSKILKSKFKMTKRKKFKKTKKKGFKKQKKRKKTISKRSFKKLKKKTRKINRKSQKKRKKKTRNINRIVPKIKIGKIKLPNFNKQIDQLKKLSFRKVMGFIFKPLIKSFEDYRQKKKIEKLRKIEKERKEKEKKIKLEEQLRLNLKEQELRQEIRIERERKKDIKNFLRKEQAEIRKEQAERQRKFLFELKLEKQVKNFKKREIKELQNLERIALKEERSDYAGLQARIEKLKEKYRAIRDQKIKERVEALGVEVQQGDDREALLEKEKQYTLERQKIENCLESFYRSSVSLCFQINKRYIPKHRSILRVIDLRFEQSEIYIRWDDASEEDWLLLIYIKNNSPKEGIVIEDKTDPEKNISHEFKTTEIFKASDMMVDSLIKLLERERQKKAS
;
A
#
# COMPACT_ATOMS: atom_id res chain seq x y z
N MET A 1 11.72 -33.18 -41.05
CA MET A 1 12.98 -32.72 -40.40
C MET A 1 13.41 -31.40 -41.03
N LYS A 2 13.30 -30.26 -40.34
CA LYS A 2 13.74 -28.95 -40.84
C LYS A 2 14.95 -28.47 -40.03
N LYS A 3 16.14 -28.52 -40.63
CA LYS A 3 17.30 -27.69 -40.25
C LYS A 3 17.28 -26.45 -41.13
N LYS A 4 17.24 -25.27 -40.53
CA LYS A 4 17.82 -24.04 -41.12
C LYS A 4 18.56 -23.31 -40.00
N ARG A 5 19.87 -23.18 -40.19
CA ARG A 5 20.75 -22.26 -39.47
C ARG A 5 21.11 -21.12 -40.41
N ASP A 6 21.28 -19.96 -39.78
CA ASP A 6 22.25 -18.89 -40.07
C ASP A 6 21.90 -17.65 -40.90
N LYS A 7 22.41 -16.55 -40.32
CA LYS A 7 22.72 -15.19 -40.83
C LYS A 7 21.54 -14.22 -40.99
N LYS A 8 21.67 -12.92 -40.74
CA LYS A 8 22.55 -12.01 -39.94
C LYS A 8 22.05 -10.61 -40.35
N LEU A 9 21.80 -9.68 -39.43
CA LEU A 9 21.82 -8.21 -39.64
C LEU A 9 22.02 -7.59 -38.24
N SER A 10 23.24 -7.30 -37.75
CA SER A 10 24.11 -6.17 -38.07
C SER A 10 23.32 -4.84 -38.04
N ARG A 11 23.51 -3.94 -37.06
CA ARG A 11 24.64 -2.98 -36.99
C ARG A 11 24.83 -2.33 -35.59
N LYS A 12 26.11 -2.35 -35.15
CA LYS A 12 26.95 -1.33 -34.46
C LYS A 12 26.25 -0.26 -33.61
N SER A 13 26.42 -0.21 -32.29
CA SER A 13 27.61 0.18 -31.49
C SER A 13 28.03 1.66 -31.59
N LYS A 14 28.06 2.33 -30.42
CA LYS A 14 29.07 3.32 -30.05
C LYS A 14 29.16 3.39 -28.52
N ILE A 15 30.29 2.89 -28.01
CA ILE A 15 30.77 3.00 -26.63
C ILE A 15 31.83 4.13 -26.61
N LEU A 16 32.06 4.70 -25.43
CA LEU A 16 33.28 5.38 -24.91
C LEU A 16 33.22 6.92 -24.98
N LYS A 17 33.51 7.71 -23.94
CA LYS A 17 34.30 7.53 -22.70
C LYS A 17 33.95 8.69 -21.73
N SER A 18 34.06 8.51 -20.41
CA SER A 18 35.11 9.21 -19.63
C SER A 18 35.09 8.97 -18.11
N LYS A 19 36.25 8.44 -17.65
CA LYS A 19 37.04 8.82 -16.46
C LYS A 19 36.48 8.55 -15.06
N PHE A 20 36.80 7.34 -14.58
CA PHE A 20 37.12 7.07 -13.19
C PHE A 20 38.37 7.87 -12.76
N LYS A 21 38.27 8.62 -11.65
CA LYS A 21 39.43 9.00 -10.82
C LYS A 21 39.19 8.47 -9.40
N MET A 22 40.02 7.51 -8.99
CA MET A 22 40.06 6.99 -7.62
C MET A 22 40.44 8.11 -6.64
N THR A 23 39.68 8.25 -5.56
CA THR A 23 40.15 8.94 -4.34
C THR A 23 40.03 8.00 -3.14
N LYS A 24 41.06 8.06 -2.31
CA LYS A 24 41.51 7.04 -1.35
C LYS A 24 40.50 6.77 -0.23
N ARG A 25 40.27 5.48 0.07
CA ARG A 25 39.59 5.02 1.31
C ARG A 25 40.34 5.55 2.55
N LYS A 26 39.78 6.55 3.24
CA LYS A 26 40.20 6.90 4.61
C LYS A 26 39.63 5.85 5.58
N LYS A 27 40.51 5.03 6.17
CA LYS A 27 40.20 4.13 7.29
C LYS A 27 39.71 4.98 8.47
N PHE A 28 38.43 4.88 8.84
CA PHE A 28 37.93 5.45 10.10
C PHE A 28 38.52 4.66 11.28
N LYS A 29 39.31 5.33 12.12
CA LYS A 29 39.82 4.81 13.39
C LYS A 29 38.65 4.45 14.31
N LYS A 30 38.60 3.21 14.81
CA LYS A 30 37.70 2.80 15.90
C LYS A 30 38.09 3.57 17.17
N THR A 31 37.25 4.49 17.63
CA THR A 31 37.35 5.05 18.97
C THR A 31 36.61 4.13 19.95
N LYS A 32 37.33 3.62 20.95
CA LYS A 32 36.81 2.79 22.04
C LYS A 32 35.72 3.58 22.79
N LYS A 33 34.50 3.04 22.85
CA LYS A 33 33.42 3.57 23.70
C LYS A 33 33.80 3.42 25.17
N LYS A 34 34.04 4.53 25.88
CA LYS A 34 34.04 4.55 27.36
C LYS A 34 32.60 4.39 27.83
N GLY A 35 32.35 3.36 28.66
CA GLY A 35 31.04 3.06 29.22
C GLY A 35 30.59 4.10 30.23
N PHE A 36 29.39 4.64 30.05
CA PHE A 36 28.68 5.36 31.09
C PHE A 36 27.72 4.42 31.81
N LYS A 37 27.96 4.25 33.12
CA LYS A 37 27.16 3.46 34.05
C LYS A 37 25.70 3.93 34.05
N LYS A 38 24.76 3.00 33.83
CA LYS A 38 23.31 3.20 34.01
C LYS A 38 23.01 3.34 35.52
N GLN A 39 22.59 4.52 35.97
CA GLN A 39 21.90 4.64 37.27
C GLN A 39 20.42 4.30 37.09
N LYS A 40 19.97 3.27 37.81
CA LYS A 40 18.56 2.88 37.97
C LYS A 40 17.77 3.99 38.66
N LYS A 41 16.77 4.57 38.00
CA LYS A 41 15.73 5.35 38.69
C LYS A 41 14.55 4.45 39.02
N ARG A 42 14.32 4.29 40.34
CA ARG A 42 13.21 3.57 40.96
C ARG A 42 11.86 4.18 40.52
N LYS A 43 10.90 3.32 40.20
CA LYS A 43 9.47 3.67 40.08
C LYS A 43 8.98 4.21 41.42
N LYS A 44 8.38 5.39 41.45
CA LYS A 44 7.54 5.83 42.58
C LYS A 44 6.09 5.89 42.11
N THR A 45 5.27 5.22 42.90
CA THR A 45 3.83 5.03 42.83
C THR A 45 3.08 6.36 42.93
N ILE A 46 2.01 6.47 42.16
CA ILE A 46 1.05 7.57 42.21
C ILE A 46 0.25 7.42 43.52
N SER A 47 0.40 8.36 44.45
CA SER A 47 -0.52 8.50 45.58
C SER A 47 -1.36 9.76 45.41
N LYS A 48 -2.67 9.57 45.49
CA LYS A 48 -3.70 10.61 45.48
C LYS A 48 -3.56 11.47 46.75
N ARG A 49 -3.55 12.80 46.63
CA ARG A 49 -4.06 13.69 47.70
C ARG A 49 -4.38 15.11 47.22
N SER A 50 -5.67 15.44 47.41
CA SER A 50 -6.28 16.70 47.82
C SER A 50 -6.13 17.96 46.96
N PHE A 51 -7.30 18.37 46.43
CA PHE A 51 -7.70 19.73 46.07
C PHE A 51 -7.17 20.81 47.04
N LYS A 52 -6.51 21.83 46.49
CA LYS A 52 -6.48 23.19 47.07
C LYS A 52 -6.70 24.23 45.97
N LYS A 53 -7.79 24.99 46.15
CA LYS A 53 -8.24 26.12 45.33
C LYS A 53 -7.13 27.17 45.18
N LEU A 54 -6.77 27.56 43.95
CA LEU A 54 -6.04 28.81 43.71
C LEU A 54 -6.93 29.84 43.00
N LYS A 55 -7.06 30.98 43.69
CA LYS A 55 -7.89 32.15 43.40
C LYS A 55 -7.59 32.76 42.02
N LYS A 56 -8.66 33.12 41.30
CA LYS A 56 -8.60 33.98 40.10
C LYS A 56 -7.95 35.32 40.45
N LYS A 57 -6.76 35.62 39.89
CA LYS A 57 -6.23 37.00 39.86
C LYS A 57 -6.84 37.72 38.65
N THR A 58 -7.82 38.57 38.92
CA THR A 58 -8.34 39.58 37.99
C THR A 58 -7.22 40.54 37.61
N ARG A 59 -6.84 40.59 36.32
CA ARG A 59 -5.97 41.65 35.81
C ARG A 59 -6.76 42.97 35.79
N LYS A 60 -6.43 43.87 36.72
CA LYS A 60 -6.92 45.25 36.75
C LYS A 60 -6.48 45.97 35.47
N ILE A 61 -7.46 46.49 34.73
CA ILE A 61 -7.27 47.39 33.60
C ILE A 61 -6.88 48.76 34.17
N ASN A 62 -5.65 49.20 33.90
CA ASN A 62 -5.22 50.57 34.22
C ASN A 62 -5.90 51.54 33.26
N ARG A 63 -7.01 52.16 33.70
CA ARG A 63 -7.59 53.36 33.08
C ARG A 63 -6.61 54.52 33.29
N LYS A 64 -5.85 54.88 32.25
CA LYS A 64 -5.10 56.14 32.25
C LYS A 64 -6.09 57.30 32.20
N SER A 65 -6.14 58.04 33.30
CA SER A 65 -6.90 59.27 33.49
C SER A 65 -6.55 60.33 32.43
N GLN A 66 -7.58 60.89 31.80
CA GLN A 66 -7.52 62.09 30.98
C GLN A 66 -7.02 63.27 31.84
N LYS A 67 -5.82 63.78 31.56
CA LYS A 67 -5.33 65.03 32.15
C LYS A 67 -6.06 66.21 31.50
N LYS A 68 -6.94 66.86 32.26
CA LYS A 68 -7.54 68.17 31.95
C LYS A 68 -6.43 69.19 31.65
N ARG A 69 -6.36 69.72 30.42
CA ARG A 69 -5.54 70.89 30.08
C ARG A 69 -6.20 72.13 30.69
N LYS A 70 -5.56 72.73 31.71
CA LYS A 70 -5.92 74.05 32.24
C LYS A 70 -5.72 75.10 31.14
N LYS A 71 -6.77 75.86 30.79
CA LYS A 71 -6.68 77.09 29.99
C LYS A 71 -5.87 78.12 30.78
N LYS A 72 -4.74 78.58 30.25
CA LYS A 72 -4.03 79.76 30.76
C LYS A 72 -4.74 81.00 30.22
N THR A 73 -5.40 81.75 31.10
CA THR A 73 -5.81 83.13 30.85
C THR A 73 -4.55 83.99 30.69
N ARG A 74 -4.37 84.62 29.52
CA ARG A 74 -3.34 85.65 29.33
C ARG A 74 -3.99 87.00 29.60
N ASN A 75 -3.53 87.67 30.66
CA ASN A 75 -3.92 89.03 31.03
C ASN A 75 -3.54 89.99 29.90
N ILE A 76 -4.54 90.68 29.35
CA ILE A 76 -4.34 91.80 28.42
C ILE A 76 -4.22 93.05 29.29
N ASN A 77 -2.99 93.50 29.53
CA ASN A 77 -2.74 94.79 30.15
C ASN A 77 -2.98 95.89 29.09
N ARG A 78 -4.13 96.56 29.17
CA ARG A 78 -4.42 97.80 28.43
C ARG A 78 -3.59 98.93 29.03
N ILE A 79 -2.57 99.39 28.30
CA ILE A 79 -1.88 100.64 28.60
C ILE A 79 -2.54 101.73 27.74
N VAL A 80 -3.31 102.61 28.38
CA VAL A 80 -3.88 103.82 27.78
C VAL A 80 -3.10 105.00 28.35
N PRO A 81 -2.42 105.84 27.55
CA PRO A 81 -1.81 107.05 28.08
C PRO A 81 -2.86 108.14 28.33
N LYS A 82 -2.98 108.59 29.57
CA LYS A 82 -3.78 109.75 30.00
C LYS A 82 -3.12 111.04 29.50
N ILE A 83 -3.77 111.74 28.59
CA ILE A 83 -3.40 113.08 28.13
C ILE A 83 -3.78 114.10 29.23
N LYS A 84 -2.82 114.88 29.73
CA LYS A 84 -3.06 116.04 30.61
C LYS A 84 -3.08 117.31 29.75
N ILE A 85 -4.24 117.94 29.61
CA ILE A 85 -4.41 119.25 28.97
C ILE A 85 -4.22 120.33 30.03
N GLY A 86 -3.09 121.03 29.99
CA GLY A 86 -2.85 122.23 30.81
C GLY A 86 -3.57 123.44 30.21
N LYS A 87 -4.23 124.25 31.05
CA LYS A 87 -4.94 125.47 30.67
C LYS A 87 -3.93 126.56 30.24
N ILE A 88 -4.02 127.02 28.99
CA ILE A 88 -3.28 128.19 28.49
C ILE A 88 -4.17 129.42 28.69
N LYS A 89 -3.67 130.45 29.39
CA LYS A 89 -4.34 131.74 29.59
C LYS A 89 -4.14 132.64 28.35
N LEU A 90 -5.22 133.25 27.87
CA LEU A 90 -5.22 134.30 26.85
C LEU A 90 -4.96 135.67 27.52
N PRO A 91 -4.11 136.55 26.98
CA PRO A 91 -3.92 137.92 27.47
C PRO A 91 -5.02 138.87 26.97
N ASN A 92 -5.52 139.75 27.86
CA ASN A 92 -6.54 140.75 27.57
C ASN A 92 -5.93 141.99 26.89
N PHE A 93 -6.38 142.28 25.67
CA PHE A 93 -6.07 143.52 24.94
C PHE A 93 -7.13 144.57 25.25
N ASN A 94 -6.89 145.43 26.24
CA ASN A 94 -7.64 146.67 26.41
C ASN A 94 -6.68 147.76 26.89
N LYS A 95 -6.55 148.83 26.07
CA LYS A 95 -5.93 150.17 26.32
C LYS A 95 -4.88 150.63 25.27
N GLN A 96 -5.17 150.57 23.97
CA GLN A 96 -4.39 151.28 22.94
C GLN A 96 -5.25 151.73 21.74
N ILE A 97 -6.40 152.39 21.97
CA ILE A 97 -7.26 152.85 20.87
C ILE A 97 -7.39 154.39 20.78
N ASP A 98 -6.95 155.15 21.80
CA ASP A 98 -7.18 156.61 21.80
C ASP A 98 -6.13 157.47 21.08
N GLN A 99 -5.22 156.87 20.30
CA GLN A 99 -4.19 157.62 19.54
C GLN A 99 -4.33 157.54 18.01
N LEU A 100 -5.31 156.82 17.47
CA LEU A 100 -5.41 156.54 16.03
C LEU A 100 -6.29 157.51 15.22
N LYS A 101 -6.69 158.66 15.79
CA LYS A 101 -7.66 159.59 15.16
C LYS A 101 -7.09 160.67 14.21
N LYS A 102 -5.83 160.58 13.72
CA LYS A 102 -5.24 161.64 12.85
C LYS A 102 -4.43 161.18 11.63
N LEU A 103 -4.71 160.02 11.03
CA LEU A 103 -4.04 159.56 9.79
C LEU A 103 -5.03 159.09 8.71
N SER A 104 -4.75 159.42 7.44
CA SER A 104 -5.66 159.25 6.30
C SER A 104 -5.81 157.79 5.84
N PHE A 105 -7.06 157.32 5.77
CA PHE A 105 -7.50 155.94 5.46
C PHE A 105 -6.97 155.36 4.13
N ARG A 106 -6.62 156.21 3.15
CA ARG A 106 -6.23 155.76 1.80
C ARG A 106 -4.82 155.14 1.74
N LYS A 107 -3.91 155.53 2.64
CA LYS A 107 -2.57 154.92 2.77
C LYS A 107 -2.58 153.62 3.59
N VAL A 108 -3.52 153.48 4.53
CA VAL A 108 -3.67 152.29 5.37
C VAL A 108 -4.22 151.11 4.57
N MET A 109 -5.17 151.34 3.67
CA MET A 109 -5.78 150.27 2.86
C MET A 109 -4.82 149.64 1.83
N GLY A 110 -3.88 150.40 1.26
CA GLY A 110 -2.90 149.88 0.29
C GLY A 110 -1.84 148.96 0.90
N PHE A 111 -1.49 149.16 2.17
CA PHE A 111 -0.53 148.34 2.90
C PHE A 111 -1.16 147.07 3.51
N ILE A 112 -2.43 147.14 3.92
CA ILE A 112 -3.12 146.01 4.57
C ILE A 112 -3.59 144.94 3.58
N PHE A 113 -4.06 145.32 2.38
CA PHE A 113 -4.74 144.35 1.48
C PHE A 113 -3.82 143.56 0.53
N LYS A 114 -2.62 144.07 0.20
CA LYS A 114 -1.62 143.34 -0.61
C LYS A 114 -1.15 142.02 -0.01
N PRO A 115 -0.82 141.92 1.30
CA PRO A 115 -0.44 140.64 1.91
C PRO A 115 -1.64 139.68 2.05
N LEU A 116 -2.87 140.18 2.20
CA LEU A 116 -4.05 139.34 2.35
C LEU A 116 -4.43 138.58 1.06
N ILE A 117 -4.43 139.26 -0.09
CA ILE A 117 -4.83 138.64 -1.37
C ILE A 117 -3.83 137.54 -1.79
N LYS A 118 -2.53 137.79 -1.59
CA LYS A 118 -1.46 136.82 -1.87
C LYS A 118 -1.57 135.58 -0.97
N SER A 119 -1.95 135.75 0.30
CA SER A 119 -2.18 134.64 1.23
C SER A 119 -3.37 133.74 0.86
N PHE A 120 -4.38 134.29 0.16
CA PHE A 120 -5.58 133.55 -0.22
C PHE A 120 -5.39 132.68 -1.49
N GLU A 121 -4.60 133.17 -2.45
CA GLU A 121 -4.16 132.36 -3.61
C GLU A 121 -3.22 131.24 -3.18
N ASP A 122 -2.26 131.53 -2.31
CA ASP A 122 -1.37 130.52 -1.70
C ASP A 122 -2.16 129.45 -0.94
N TYR A 123 -3.25 129.83 -0.26
CA TYR A 123 -4.15 128.88 0.41
C TYR A 123 -4.87 127.96 -0.57
N ARG A 124 -5.38 128.47 -1.70
CA ARG A 124 -6.02 127.63 -2.75
C ARG A 124 -5.04 126.70 -3.44
N GLN A 125 -3.82 127.16 -3.74
CA GLN A 125 -2.77 126.31 -4.32
C GLN A 125 -2.33 125.22 -3.33
N LYS A 126 -2.11 125.57 -2.05
CA LYS A 126 -1.80 124.60 -0.99
C LYS A 126 -2.89 123.54 -0.86
N LYS A 127 -4.18 123.92 -0.93
CA LYS A 127 -5.31 122.97 -0.85
C LYS A 127 -5.41 122.02 -2.04
N LYS A 128 -5.08 122.47 -3.27
CA LYS A 128 -4.98 121.60 -4.47
C LYS A 128 -3.82 120.62 -4.36
N ILE A 129 -2.64 121.09 -3.96
CA ILE A 129 -1.45 120.26 -3.73
C ILE A 129 -1.73 119.22 -2.62
N GLU A 130 -2.43 119.63 -1.56
CA GLU A 130 -2.82 118.74 -0.47
C GLU A 130 -3.80 117.66 -0.94
N LYS A 131 -4.76 117.98 -1.81
CA LYS A 131 -5.67 116.99 -2.43
C LYS A 131 -4.92 116.00 -3.31
N LEU A 132 -4.00 116.45 -4.16
CA LEU A 132 -3.17 115.58 -5.01
C LEU A 132 -2.27 114.67 -4.16
N ARG A 133 -1.65 115.21 -3.11
CA ARG A 133 -0.87 114.42 -2.14
C ARG A 133 -1.73 113.37 -1.41
N LYS A 134 -3.01 113.66 -1.12
CA LYS A 134 -3.95 112.68 -0.54
C LYS A 134 -4.26 111.55 -1.54
N ILE A 135 -4.56 111.88 -2.79
CA ILE A 135 -4.83 110.87 -3.85
C ILE A 135 -3.60 110.00 -4.13
N GLU A 136 -2.40 110.58 -4.18
CA GLU A 136 -1.17 109.83 -4.41
C GLU A 136 -0.83 108.90 -3.23
N LYS A 137 -1.07 109.36 -1.99
CA LYS A 137 -0.99 108.51 -0.79
C LYS A 137 -1.98 107.35 -0.86
N GLU A 138 -3.24 107.61 -1.24
CA GLU A 138 -4.26 106.56 -1.40
C GLU A 138 -3.91 105.55 -2.50
N ARG A 139 -3.37 105.99 -3.65
CA ARG A 139 -2.90 105.07 -4.72
C ARG A 139 -1.73 104.21 -4.24
N LYS A 140 -0.73 104.81 -3.59
CA LYS A 140 0.41 104.09 -2.98
C LYS A 140 -0.06 103.10 -1.92
N GLU A 141 -1.06 103.45 -1.13
CA GLU A 141 -1.66 102.54 -0.14
C GLU A 141 -2.45 101.40 -0.80
N LYS A 142 -3.21 101.66 -1.87
CA LYS A 142 -3.92 100.62 -2.64
C LYS A 142 -2.95 99.66 -3.33
N GLU A 143 -1.90 100.17 -3.96
CA GLU A 143 -0.88 99.34 -4.59
C GLU A 143 -0.13 98.47 -3.56
N LYS A 144 0.20 99.05 -2.40
CA LYS A 144 0.77 98.29 -1.27
C LYS A 144 -0.19 97.19 -0.80
N LYS A 145 -1.49 97.47 -0.70
CA LYS A 145 -2.52 96.48 -0.32
C LYS A 145 -2.61 95.33 -1.33
N ILE A 146 -2.65 95.63 -2.64
CA ILE A 146 -2.69 94.62 -3.71
C ILE A 146 -1.45 93.73 -3.67
N LYS A 147 -0.25 94.32 -3.55
CA LYS A 147 1.01 93.55 -3.42
C LYS A 147 1.00 92.65 -2.17
N LEU A 148 0.46 93.14 -1.06
CA LEU A 148 0.30 92.35 0.16
C LEU A 148 -0.68 91.19 -0.02
N GLU A 149 -1.81 91.42 -0.70
CA GLU A 149 -2.81 90.41 -1.02
C GLU A 149 -2.27 89.34 -1.98
N GLU A 150 -1.50 89.73 -3.00
CA GLU A 150 -0.85 88.80 -3.93
C GLU A 150 0.19 87.95 -3.20
N GLN A 151 1.03 88.56 -2.35
CA GLN A 151 1.98 87.81 -1.50
C GLN A 151 1.24 86.85 -0.55
N LEU A 152 0.12 87.28 0.05
CA LEU A 152 -0.71 86.41 0.88
C LEU A 152 -1.28 85.23 0.07
N ARG A 153 -1.79 85.47 -1.15
CA ARG A 153 -2.30 84.42 -2.04
C ARG A 153 -1.20 83.44 -2.45
N LEU A 154 -0.01 83.92 -2.79
CA LEU A 154 1.14 83.07 -3.13
C LEU A 154 1.56 82.22 -1.91
N ASN A 155 1.64 82.83 -0.73
CA ASN A 155 1.96 82.12 0.51
C ASN A 155 0.92 81.04 0.85
N LEU A 156 -0.37 81.30 0.63
CA LEU A 156 -1.44 80.32 0.83
C LEU A 156 -1.31 79.15 -0.15
N LYS A 157 -1.09 79.42 -1.45
CA LYS A 157 -0.87 78.38 -2.46
C LYS A 157 0.37 77.53 -2.17
N GLU A 158 1.47 78.16 -1.71
CA GLU A 158 2.66 77.41 -1.28
C GLU A 158 2.36 76.53 -0.06
N GLN A 159 1.55 77.00 0.88
CA GLN A 159 1.13 76.19 2.02
C GLN A 159 0.25 75.02 1.60
N GLU A 160 -0.70 75.22 0.68
CA GLU A 160 -1.54 74.16 0.09
C GLU A 160 -0.67 73.10 -0.60
N LEU A 161 0.25 73.51 -1.47
CA LEU A 161 1.15 72.58 -2.17
C LEU A 161 2.07 71.81 -1.21
N ARG A 162 2.56 72.46 -0.15
CA ARG A 162 3.31 71.78 0.92
C ARG A 162 2.45 70.78 1.69
N GLN A 163 1.17 71.07 1.91
CA GLN A 163 0.24 70.17 2.56
C GLN A 163 -0.09 68.96 1.67
N GLU A 164 -0.32 69.16 0.38
CA GLU A 164 -0.56 68.09 -0.59
C GLU A 164 0.63 67.13 -0.66
N ILE A 165 1.86 67.65 -0.75
CA ILE A 165 3.09 66.82 -0.73
C ILE A 165 3.21 66.04 0.59
N ARG A 166 2.84 66.64 1.73
CA ARG A 166 2.83 65.93 3.02
C ARG A 166 1.81 64.80 3.04
N ILE A 167 0.58 65.08 2.58
CA ILE A 167 -0.51 64.10 2.50
C ILE A 167 -0.11 62.94 1.57
N GLU A 168 0.50 63.23 0.42
CA GLU A 168 0.95 62.18 -0.51
C GLU A 168 2.05 61.30 0.12
N ARG A 169 3.00 61.91 0.85
CA ARG A 169 4.03 61.18 1.59
C ARG A 169 3.43 60.32 2.70
N GLU A 170 2.42 60.82 3.42
CA GLU A 170 1.69 60.06 4.45
C GLU A 170 0.94 58.89 3.83
N ARG A 171 0.18 59.11 2.74
CA ARG A 171 -0.50 58.04 1.99
C ARG A 171 0.47 56.97 1.49
N LYS A 172 1.61 57.35 0.92
CA LYS A 172 2.66 56.41 0.49
C LYS A 172 3.22 55.60 1.66
N LYS A 173 3.44 56.23 2.82
CA LYS A 173 3.89 55.54 4.03
C LYS A 173 2.81 54.58 4.56
N ASP A 174 1.56 55.00 4.57
CA ASP A 174 0.43 54.21 5.07
C ASP A 174 0.16 52.99 4.18
N ILE A 175 0.18 53.16 2.85
CA ILE A 175 0.08 52.06 1.89
C ILE A 175 1.24 51.07 2.10
N LYS A 176 2.48 51.56 2.23
CA LYS A 176 3.64 50.69 2.48
C LYS A 176 3.53 49.95 3.81
N ASN A 177 3.03 50.61 4.86
CA ASN A 177 2.81 49.99 6.16
C ASN A 177 1.68 48.97 6.12
N PHE A 178 0.61 49.23 5.37
CA PHE A 178 -0.49 48.32 5.15
C PHE A 178 -0.01 47.04 4.43
N LEU A 179 0.70 47.18 3.30
CA LEU A 179 1.28 46.04 2.58
C LEU A 179 2.24 45.22 3.45
N ARG A 180 3.06 45.88 4.28
CA ARG A 180 3.94 45.17 5.22
C ARG A 180 3.18 44.40 6.29
N LYS A 181 2.07 44.96 6.80
CA LYS A 181 1.21 44.28 7.78
C LYS A 181 0.52 43.07 7.15
N GLU A 182 -0.05 43.22 5.96
CA GLU A 182 -0.67 42.11 5.24
C GLU A 182 0.34 41.00 4.92
N GLN A 183 1.54 41.34 4.43
CA GLN A 183 2.60 40.35 4.20
C GLN A 183 3.03 39.65 5.50
N ALA A 184 3.04 40.36 6.63
CA ALA A 184 3.34 39.76 7.93
C ALA A 184 2.24 38.79 8.39
N GLU A 185 0.97 39.15 8.19
CA GLU A 185 -0.18 38.28 8.48
C GLU A 185 -0.14 37.02 7.59
N ILE A 186 0.12 37.16 6.29
CA ILE A 186 0.28 36.05 5.34
C ILE A 186 1.42 35.12 5.78
N ARG A 187 2.58 35.67 6.17
CA ARG A 187 3.72 34.86 6.66
C ARG A 187 3.37 34.12 7.94
N LYS A 188 2.63 34.75 8.85
CA LYS A 188 2.18 34.14 10.09
C LYS A 188 1.21 32.99 9.82
N GLU A 189 0.25 33.19 8.93
CA GLU A 189 -0.70 32.16 8.53
C GLU A 189 0.00 30.97 7.84
N GLN A 190 0.92 31.24 6.92
CA GLN A 190 1.73 30.20 6.28
C GLN A 190 2.55 29.40 7.30
N ALA A 191 3.18 30.08 8.27
CA ALA A 191 3.93 29.43 9.34
C ALA A 191 3.03 28.56 10.24
N GLU A 192 1.81 29.00 10.54
CA GLU A 192 0.83 28.21 11.30
C GLU A 192 0.37 26.98 10.51
N ARG A 193 0.08 27.13 9.21
CA ARG A 193 -0.26 26.00 8.32
C ARG A 193 0.88 24.98 8.25
N GLN A 194 2.13 25.44 8.08
CA GLN A 194 3.31 24.56 8.10
C GLN A 194 3.48 23.84 9.43
N ARG A 195 3.25 24.52 10.57
CA ARG A 195 3.33 23.89 11.90
C ARG A 195 2.27 22.80 12.09
N LYS A 196 1.02 23.06 11.68
CA LYS A 196 -0.07 22.07 11.73
C LYS A 196 0.27 20.86 10.86
N PHE A 197 0.69 21.09 9.62
CA PHE A 197 1.10 20.03 8.69
C PHE A 197 2.26 19.17 9.23
N LEU A 198 3.31 19.80 9.79
CA LEU A 198 4.42 19.07 10.40
C LEU A 198 4.01 18.27 11.64
N PHE A 199 3.03 18.76 12.40
CA PHE A 199 2.47 18.06 13.55
C PHE A 199 1.66 16.84 13.11
N GLU A 200 0.80 17.00 12.10
CA GLU A 200 0.04 15.91 11.49
C GLU A 200 0.96 14.81 10.96
N LEU A 201 2.02 15.17 10.21
CA LEU A 201 3.02 14.21 9.72
C LEU A 201 3.71 13.45 10.85
N LYS A 202 4.01 14.12 11.98
CA LYS A 202 4.60 13.44 13.14
C LYS A 202 3.63 12.47 13.78
N LEU A 203 2.37 12.85 13.95
CA LEU A 203 1.32 11.98 14.49
C LEU A 203 1.10 10.78 13.56
N GLU A 204 0.97 11.00 12.26
CA GLU A 204 0.78 9.94 11.27
C GLU A 204 1.96 8.96 11.29
N LYS A 205 3.20 9.45 11.41
CA LYS A 205 4.39 8.61 11.54
C LYS A 205 4.37 7.78 12.83
N GLN A 206 3.91 8.35 13.94
CA GLN A 206 3.76 7.62 15.20
C GLN A 206 2.70 6.52 15.07
N VAL A 207 1.51 6.85 14.53
CA VAL A 207 0.43 5.88 14.28
C VAL A 207 0.91 4.74 13.37
N LYS A 208 1.61 5.06 12.27
CA LYS A 208 2.21 4.04 11.38
C LYS A 208 3.20 3.13 12.12
N ASN A 209 4.00 3.68 13.03
CA ASN A 209 4.93 2.88 13.82
C ASN A 209 4.22 1.99 14.85
N PHE A 210 3.14 2.46 15.48
CA PHE A 210 2.31 1.64 16.38
C PHE A 210 1.67 0.48 15.61
N LYS A 211 1.03 0.74 14.48
CA LYS A 211 0.48 -0.31 13.59
C LYS A 211 1.53 -1.36 13.21
N LYS A 212 2.74 -0.94 12.85
CA LYS A 212 3.85 -1.86 12.55
C LYS A 212 4.28 -2.72 13.74
N ARG A 213 4.16 -2.23 14.97
CA ARG A 213 4.48 -3.01 16.18
C ARG A 213 3.36 -3.98 16.51
N GLU A 214 2.12 -3.52 16.47
CA GLU A 214 0.93 -4.34 16.70
C GLU A 214 0.90 -5.56 15.76
N ILE A 215 1.11 -5.36 14.45
CA ILE A 215 1.19 -6.47 13.49
C ILE A 215 2.30 -7.47 13.86
N LYS A 216 3.46 -6.98 14.30
CA LYS A 216 4.57 -7.86 14.72
C LYS A 216 4.26 -8.61 16.00
N GLU A 217 3.56 -7.97 16.94
CA GLU A 217 3.14 -8.61 18.19
C GLU A 217 2.10 -9.69 17.90
N LEU A 218 1.09 -9.42 17.07
CA LEU A 218 0.13 -10.41 16.60
C LEU A 218 0.81 -11.59 15.90
N GLN A 219 1.74 -11.32 14.96
CA GLN A 219 2.50 -12.39 14.29
C GLN A 219 3.36 -13.22 15.25
N ASN A 220 3.91 -12.60 16.30
CA ASN A 220 4.68 -13.33 17.31
C ASN A 220 3.77 -14.18 18.19
N LEU A 221 2.61 -13.67 18.60
CA LEU A 221 1.62 -14.42 19.37
C LEU A 221 1.07 -15.59 18.56
N GLU A 222 0.72 -15.38 17.30
CA GLU A 222 0.29 -16.42 16.37
C GLU A 222 1.37 -17.51 16.21
N ARG A 223 2.64 -17.11 16.05
CA ARG A 223 3.75 -18.07 15.97
C ARG A 223 3.92 -18.87 17.26
N ILE A 224 3.68 -18.28 18.42
CA ILE A 224 3.78 -18.98 19.71
C ILE A 224 2.61 -19.97 19.82
N ALA A 225 1.37 -19.53 19.55
CA ALA A 225 0.19 -20.40 19.56
C ALA A 225 0.35 -21.61 18.61
N LEU A 226 0.80 -21.38 17.37
CA LEU A 226 1.06 -22.46 16.40
C LEU A 226 2.18 -23.41 16.85
N LYS A 227 3.16 -22.93 17.63
CA LYS A 227 4.22 -23.80 18.17
C LYS A 227 3.70 -24.65 19.31
N GLU A 228 2.86 -24.09 20.18
CA GLU A 228 2.23 -24.77 21.31
C GLU A 228 1.30 -25.89 20.81
N GLU A 229 0.43 -25.60 19.84
CA GLU A 229 -0.39 -26.61 19.17
C GLU A 229 0.49 -27.72 18.55
N ARG A 230 1.57 -27.37 17.85
CA ARG A 230 2.50 -28.36 17.25
C ARG A 230 3.21 -29.22 18.29
N SER A 231 3.58 -28.67 19.45
CA SER A 231 4.19 -29.48 20.52
C SER A 231 3.21 -30.49 21.09
N ASP A 232 1.93 -30.11 21.23
CA ASP A 232 0.90 -31.04 21.69
C ASP A 232 0.68 -32.19 20.70
N TYR A 233 0.76 -31.90 19.39
CA TYR A 233 0.67 -32.94 18.35
C TYR A 233 1.93 -33.82 18.22
N ALA A 234 3.08 -33.45 18.77
CA ALA A 234 4.31 -34.24 18.64
C ALA A 234 4.19 -35.62 19.31
N GLY A 235 3.54 -35.69 20.48
CA GLY A 235 3.26 -36.94 21.18
C GLY A 235 2.29 -37.84 20.40
N LEU A 236 1.24 -37.24 19.81
CA LEU A 236 0.30 -37.95 18.94
C LEU A 236 0.99 -38.48 17.68
N GLN A 237 1.85 -37.66 17.05
CA GLN A 237 2.61 -38.05 15.87
C GLN A 237 3.54 -39.24 16.16
N ALA A 238 4.23 -39.25 17.30
CA ALA A 238 5.07 -40.38 17.70
C ALA A 238 4.24 -41.66 17.93
N ARG A 239 3.03 -41.54 18.48
CA ARG A 239 2.11 -42.68 18.64
C ARG A 239 1.59 -43.18 17.29
N ILE A 240 1.24 -42.28 16.38
CA ILE A 240 0.83 -42.61 15.01
C ILE A 240 1.96 -43.33 14.27
N GLU A 241 3.21 -42.87 14.40
CA GLU A 241 4.34 -43.51 13.71
C GLU A 241 4.58 -44.93 14.24
N LYS A 242 4.54 -45.14 15.57
CA LYS A 242 4.60 -46.48 16.17
C LYS A 242 3.48 -47.39 15.67
N LEU A 243 2.26 -46.88 15.50
CA LEU A 243 1.16 -47.66 14.94
C LEU A 243 1.41 -47.99 13.47
N LYS A 244 1.88 -47.02 12.68
CA LYS A 244 2.22 -47.25 11.26
C LYS A 244 3.31 -48.30 11.10
N GLU A 245 4.37 -48.26 11.91
CA GLU A 245 5.43 -49.27 11.91
C GLU A 245 4.89 -50.65 12.23
N LYS A 246 4.05 -50.80 13.26
CA LYS A 246 3.36 -52.06 13.58
C LYS A 246 2.52 -52.58 12.41
N TYR A 247 1.71 -51.72 11.78
CA TYR A 247 0.90 -52.11 10.63
C TYR A 247 1.73 -52.48 9.40
N ARG A 248 2.88 -51.82 9.18
CA ARG A 248 3.81 -52.19 8.11
C ARG A 248 4.38 -53.59 8.36
N ALA A 249 4.88 -53.86 9.57
CA ALA A 249 5.40 -55.17 9.93
C ALA A 249 4.36 -56.30 9.77
N ILE A 250 3.12 -56.08 10.23
CA ILE A 250 2.02 -57.05 10.04
C ILE A 250 1.73 -57.27 8.55
N ARG A 251 1.75 -56.21 7.74
CA ARG A 251 1.49 -56.31 6.31
C ARG A 251 2.60 -57.06 5.59
N ASP A 252 3.85 -56.78 5.93
CA ASP A 252 5.02 -57.43 5.33
C ASP A 252 5.05 -58.91 5.71
N GLN A 253 4.71 -59.25 6.96
CA GLN A 253 4.52 -60.63 7.39
C GLN A 253 3.41 -61.34 6.59
N LYS A 254 2.25 -60.69 6.38
CA LYS A 254 1.17 -61.26 5.55
C LYS A 254 1.55 -61.45 4.10
N ILE A 255 2.36 -60.55 3.53
CA ILE A 255 2.88 -60.71 2.17
C ILE A 255 3.78 -61.94 2.12
N LYS A 256 4.65 -62.11 3.12
CA LYS A 256 5.51 -63.28 3.23
C LYS A 256 4.71 -64.59 3.36
N GLU A 257 3.75 -64.66 4.28
CA GLU A 257 2.87 -65.82 4.46
C GLU A 257 2.12 -66.17 3.17
N ARG A 258 1.66 -65.15 2.43
CA ARG A 258 0.99 -65.34 1.14
C ARG A 258 1.93 -65.87 0.06
N VAL A 259 3.16 -65.37 -0.03
CA VAL A 259 4.15 -65.84 -1.01
C VAL A 259 4.60 -67.26 -0.67
N GLU A 260 4.77 -67.58 0.61
CA GLU A 260 5.07 -68.94 1.10
C GLU A 260 3.93 -69.91 0.76
N ALA A 261 2.66 -69.50 0.91
CA ALA A 261 1.50 -70.31 0.54
C ALA A 261 1.42 -70.61 -0.97
N LEU A 262 2.00 -69.76 -1.83
CA LEU A 262 2.11 -70.03 -3.27
C LEU A 262 3.23 -71.02 -3.61
N GLY A 263 4.03 -71.44 -2.62
CA GLY A 263 5.15 -72.38 -2.79
C GLY A 263 6.41 -71.74 -3.39
N VAL A 264 6.53 -70.40 -3.37
CA VAL A 264 7.72 -69.70 -3.86
C VAL A 264 8.76 -69.59 -2.75
N GLU A 265 10.01 -69.97 -3.01
CA GLU A 265 11.10 -69.87 -2.04
C GLU A 265 11.34 -68.41 -1.63
N VAL A 266 11.09 -68.12 -0.35
CA VAL A 266 11.40 -66.82 0.27
C VAL A 266 12.77 -66.92 0.94
N GLN A 267 13.73 -66.10 0.48
CA GLN A 267 15.04 -66.02 1.12
C GLN A 267 14.98 -65.09 2.34
N GLN A 268 15.75 -65.41 3.38
CA GLN A 268 15.81 -64.63 4.62
C GLN A 268 16.57 -63.31 4.37
N GLY A 269 15.88 -62.34 3.78
CA GLY A 269 16.44 -61.06 3.35
C GLY A 269 15.72 -60.42 2.16
N ASP A 270 14.70 -61.08 1.57
CA ASP A 270 13.94 -60.51 0.47
C ASP A 270 13.20 -59.23 0.88
N ASP A 271 13.44 -58.15 0.15
CA ASP A 271 12.70 -56.90 0.29
C ASP A 271 11.22 -57.09 -0.08
N ARG A 272 10.34 -56.26 0.49
CA ARG A 272 8.90 -56.28 0.19
C ARG A 272 8.61 -56.23 -1.32
N GLU A 273 9.37 -55.41 -2.05
CA GLU A 273 9.21 -55.28 -3.49
C GLU A 273 9.60 -56.57 -4.23
N ALA A 274 10.64 -57.27 -3.77
CA ALA A 274 11.03 -58.56 -4.32
C ALA A 274 9.97 -59.64 -4.08
N LEU A 275 9.36 -59.68 -2.89
CA LEU A 275 8.25 -60.60 -2.60
C LEU A 275 7.03 -60.35 -3.51
N LEU A 276 6.66 -59.08 -3.72
CA LEU A 276 5.56 -58.72 -4.60
C LEU A 276 5.87 -59.02 -6.07
N GLU A 277 7.11 -58.88 -6.49
CA GLU A 277 7.52 -59.21 -7.86
C GLU A 277 7.50 -60.72 -8.10
N LYS A 278 7.96 -61.52 -7.14
CA LYS A 278 7.85 -62.98 -7.15
C LYS A 278 6.40 -63.45 -7.26
N GLU A 279 5.48 -62.86 -6.48
CA GLU A 279 4.04 -63.15 -6.54
C GLU A 279 3.45 -62.84 -7.93
N LYS A 280 3.80 -61.69 -8.50
CA LYS A 280 3.35 -61.33 -9.87
C LYS A 280 3.89 -62.28 -10.91
N GLN A 281 5.18 -62.64 -10.83
CA GLN A 281 5.81 -63.58 -11.75
C GLN A 281 5.13 -64.94 -11.69
N TYR A 282 4.89 -65.47 -10.49
CA TYR A 282 4.14 -66.70 -10.28
C TYR A 282 2.74 -66.64 -10.91
N THR A 283 2.00 -65.55 -10.67
CA THR A 283 0.65 -65.38 -11.23
C THR A 283 0.68 -65.33 -12.75
N LEU A 284 1.66 -64.63 -13.33
CA LEU A 284 1.81 -64.49 -14.77
C LEU A 284 2.21 -65.83 -15.43
N GLU A 285 3.05 -66.62 -14.78
CA GLU A 285 3.40 -67.97 -15.21
C GLU A 285 2.19 -68.91 -15.17
N ARG A 286 1.41 -68.88 -14.08
CA ARG A 286 0.15 -69.63 -13.98
C ARG A 286 -0.85 -69.22 -15.06
N GLN A 287 -1.00 -67.92 -15.33
CA GLN A 287 -1.85 -67.43 -16.40
C GLN A 287 -1.40 -67.91 -17.79
N LYS A 288 -0.08 -68.02 -18.03
CA LYS A 288 0.43 -68.60 -19.29
C LYS A 288 0.05 -70.06 -19.44
N ILE A 289 0.16 -70.84 -18.36
CA ILE A 289 -0.25 -72.26 -18.34
C ILE A 289 -1.75 -72.39 -18.59
N GLU A 290 -2.56 -71.60 -17.88
CA GLU A 290 -4.02 -71.56 -18.04
C GLU A 290 -4.42 -71.24 -19.48
N ASN A 291 -3.81 -70.20 -20.09
CA ASN A 291 -4.06 -69.83 -21.48
C ASN A 291 -3.69 -70.93 -22.48
N CYS A 292 -2.61 -71.69 -22.22
CA CYS A 292 -2.23 -72.83 -23.06
C CYS A 292 -3.27 -73.95 -22.98
N LEU A 293 -3.78 -74.26 -21.79
CA LEU A 293 -4.77 -75.32 -21.57
C LEU A 293 -6.21 -74.89 -21.88
N GLU A 294 -6.53 -73.59 -21.92
CA GLU A 294 -7.87 -73.05 -22.20
C GLU A 294 -8.45 -73.56 -23.52
N SER A 295 -7.64 -73.63 -24.57
CA SER A 295 -8.10 -74.16 -25.85
C SER A 295 -8.49 -75.63 -25.77
N PHE A 296 -7.74 -76.42 -25.01
CA PHE A 296 -8.02 -77.85 -24.79
C PHE A 296 -9.24 -78.03 -23.90
N TYR A 297 -9.36 -77.25 -22.83
CA TYR A 297 -10.55 -77.23 -21.97
C TYR A 297 -11.82 -76.94 -22.77
N ARG A 298 -11.83 -75.88 -23.58
CA ARG A 298 -12.99 -75.55 -24.43
C ARG A 298 -13.33 -76.68 -25.40
N SER A 299 -12.31 -77.30 -25.99
CA SER A 299 -12.48 -78.45 -26.89
C SER A 299 -13.10 -79.64 -26.14
N SER A 300 -12.59 -79.97 -24.96
CA SER A 300 -13.07 -81.06 -24.10
C SER A 300 -14.50 -80.83 -23.61
N VAL A 301 -14.85 -79.59 -23.24
CA VAL A 301 -16.22 -79.23 -22.84
C VAL A 301 -17.19 -79.40 -24.01
N SER A 302 -16.82 -78.91 -25.19
CA SER A 302 -17.61 -79.09 -26.41
C SER A 302 -17.78 -80.58 -26.75
N LEU A 303 -16.70 -81.36 -26.64
CA LEU A 303 -16.70 -82.80 -26.87
C LEU A 303 -17.66 -83.53 -25.93
N CYS A 304 -17.54 -83.29 -24.63
CA CYS A 304 -18.42 -83.92 -23.63
C CYS A 304 -19.88 -83.55 -23.89
N PHE A 305 -20.17 -82.27 -24.21
CA PHE A 305 -21.52 -81.84 -24.53
C PHE A 305 -22.10 -82.57 -25.76
N GLN A 306 -21.31 -82.70 -26.83
CA GLN A 306 -21.74 -83.40 -28.05
C GLN A 306 -21.99 -84.89 -27.79
N ILE A 307 -21.10 -85.55 -27.03
CA ILE A 307 -21.24 -86.97 -26.70
C ILE A 307 -22.46 -87.20 -25.80
N ASN A 308 -22.63 -86.38 -24.76
CA ASN A 308 -23.79 -86.44 -23.86
C ASN A 308 -25.10 -86.29 -24.63
N LYS A 309 -25.15 -85.34 -25.57
CA LYS A 309 -26.36 -85.08 -26.37
C LYS A 309 -26.68 -86.21 -27.35
N ARG A 310 -25.67 -86.81 -27.99
CA ARG A 310 -25.86 -87.74 -29.12
C ARG A 310 -25.86 -89.21 -28.71
N TYR A 311 -25.02 -89.60 -27.76
CA TYR A 311 -24.72 -91.01 -27.49
C TYR A 311 -25.16 -91.51 -26.12
N ILE A 312 -25.41 -90.62 -25.15
CA ILE A 312 -25.76 -91.00 -23.77
C ILE A 312 -27.28 -90.88 -23.53
N PRO A 313 -27.97 -91.96 -23.11
CA PRO A 313 -29.40 -91.89 -22.75
C PRO A 313 -29.66 -91.09 -21.48
N LYS A 314 -30.88 -90.54 -21.33
CA LYS A 314 -31.27 -89.70 -20.17
C LYS A 314 -31.17 -90.39 -18.79
N HIS A 315 -31.23 -91.72 -18.75
CA HIS A 315 -31.17 -92.49 -17.49
C HIS A 315 -29.73 -92.82 -17.07
N ARG A 316 -28.72 -92.43 -17.86
CA ARG A 316 -27.30 -92.69 -17.58
C ARG A 316 -26.62 -91.40 -17.15
N SER A 317 -25.61 -91.54 -16.30
CA SER A 317 -24.71 -90.48 -15.86
C SER A 317 -24.05 -89.80 -17.06
N ILE A 318 -23.91 -88.47 -16.98
CA ILE A 318 -23.28 -87.67 -18.02
C ILE A 318 -21.76 -87.69 -17.88
N LEU A 319 -21.05 -87.44 -18.99
CA LEU A 319 -19.63 -87.12 -18.96
C LEU A 319 -19.45 -85.67 -18.52
N ARG A 320 -18.53 -85.43 -17.58
CA ARG A 320 -18.18 -84.11 -17.08
C ARG A 320 -16.69 -83.86 -17.23
N VAL A 321 -16.36 -82.63 -17.64
CA VAL A 321 -15.00 -82.09 -17.60
C VAL A 321 -14.81 -81.42 -16.24
N ILE A 322 -13.77 -81.80 -15.51
CA ILE A 322 -13.34 -81.09 -14.32
C ILE A 322 -12.12 -80.24 -14.66
N ASP A 323 -12.16 -79.00 -14.18
CA ASP A 323 -11.16 -77.99 -14.45
C ASP A 323 -10.28 -77.76 -13.21
N LEU A 324 -9.05 -78.27 -13.24
CA LEU A 324 -8.01 -78.02 -12.23
C LEU A 324 -6.80 -77.28 -12.85
N ARG A 325 -7.02 -76.51 -13.92
CA ARG A 325 -5.94 -75.83 -14.65
C ARG A 325 -5.18 -74.82 -13.79
N PHE A 326 -5.85 -74.20 -12.83
CA PHE A 326 -5.24 -73.18 -11.97
C PHE A 326 -4.36 -73.80 -10.87
N GLU A 327 -4.80 -74.90 -10.28
CA GLU A 327 -4.15 -75.52 -9.11
C GLU A 327 -3.06 -76.52 -9.54
N GLN A 328 -3.43 -77.50 -10.36
CA GLN A 328 -2.58 -78.64 -10.73
C GLN A 328 -2.11 -78.60 -12.20
N SER A 329 -2.64 -77.67 -13.01
CA SER A 329 -2.40 -77.62 -14.46
C SER A 329 -2.97 -78.84 -15.22
N GLU A 330 -4.08 -79.37 -14.72
CA GLU A 330 -4.71 -80.61 -15.20
C GLU A 330 -6.17 -80.40 -15.56
N ILE A 331 -6.65 -81.13 -16.58
CA ILE A 331 -8.05 -81.23 -16.96
C ILE A 331 -8.36 -82.72 -17.07
N TYR A 332 -9.42 -83.20 -16.41
CA TYR A 332 -9.84 -84.58 -16.57
C TYR A 332 -11.29 -84.70 -17.00
N ILE A 333 -11.57 -85.74 -17.79
CA ILE A 333 -12.90 -86.13 -18.23
C ILE A 333 -13.28 -87.39 -17.47
N ARG A 334 -14.43 -87.37 -16.79
CA ARG A 334 -14.94 -88.51 -16.01
C ARG A 334 -16.45 -88.64 -16.14
N TRP A 335 -16.98 -89.77 -15.68
CA TRP A 335 -18.41 -89.93 -15.44
C TRP A 335 -18.85 -89.16 -14.20
N ASP A 336 -20.07 -88.61 -14.20
CA ASP A 336 -20.57 -87.81 -13.08
C ASP A 336 -20.72 -88.61 -11.76
N ASP A 337 -21.01 -89.90 -11.87
CA ASP A 337 -21.22 -90.80 -10.73
C ASP A 337 -19.93 -91.52 -10.30
N ALA A 338 -18.80 -91.28 -10.97
CA ALA A 338 -17.52 -91.89 -10.65
C ALA A 338 -16.74 -91.09 -9.60
N SER A 339 -15.91 -91.80 -8.82
CA SER A 339 -15.02 -91.21 -7.82
C SER A 339 -13.99 -90.26 -8.46
N GLU A 340 -13.39 -89.38 -7.66
CA GLU A 340 -12.39 -88.41 -8.14
C GLU A 340 -11.16 -89.04 -8.80
N GLU A 341 -10.82 -90.27 -8.40
CA GLU A 341 -9.66 -91.01 -8.88
C GLU A 341 -9.91 -91.74 -10.22
N ASP A 342 -11.18 -91.93 -10.60
CA ASP A 342 -11.61 -92.71 -11.77
C ASP A 342 -11.88 -91.82 -13.00
N TRP A 343 -10.82 -91.26 -13.56
CA TRP A 343 -10.88 -90.47 -14.80
C TRP A 343 -10.69 -91.32 -16.07
N LEU A 344 -11.27 -90.86 -17.18
CA LEU A 344 -11.18 -91.50 -18.50
C LEU A 344 -10.07 -90.91 -19.36
N LEU A 345 -10.00 -89.58 -19.41
CA LEU A 345 -8.95 -88.84 -20.11
C LEU A 345 -8.36 -87.80 -19.16
N LEU A 346 -7.03 -87.70 -19.11
CA LEU A 346 -6.30 -86.69 -18.35
C LEU A 346 -5.44 -85.87 -19.32
N ILE A 347 -5.65 -84.56 -19.33
CA ILE A 347 -4.91 -83.61 -20.14
C ILE A 347 -4.09 -82.74 -19.19
N TYR A 348 -2.77 -82.75 -19.35
CA TYR A 348 -1.89 -81.95 -18.52
C TYR A 348 -0.74 -81.38 -19.34
N ILE A 349 -0.07 -80.36 -18.79
CA ILE A 349 1.08 -79.75 -19.44
C ILE A 349 2.38 -80.39 -18.95
N LYS A 350 3.29 -80.70 -19.87
CA LYS A 350 4.58 -81.31 -19.51
C LYS A 350 5.44 -80.32 -18.71
N ASN A 351 5.94 -80.77 -17.56
CA ASN A 351 6.81 -80.00 -16.65
C ASN A 351 6.28 -78.60 -16.25
N ASN A 352 4.96 -78.39 -16.23
CA ASN A 352 4.36 -77.07 -15.93
C ASN A 352 4.87 -75.94 -16.83
N SER A 353 5.33 -76.26 -18.04
CA SER A 353 5.94 -75.29 -18.96
C SER A 353 5.13 -75.14 -20.25
N PRO A 354 4.71 -73.91 -20.62
CA PRO A 354 4.01 -73.60 -21.88
C PRO A 354 4.69 -74.08 -23.16
N LYS A 355 6.00 -74.39 -23.10
CA LYS A 355 6.82 -74.73 -24.27
C LYS A 355 6.95 -76.21 -24.55
N GLU A 356 6.70 -77.07 -23.56
CA GLU A 356 7.07 -78.49 -23.62
C GLU A 356 5.96 -79.39 -24.16
N GLY A 357 4.82 -78.81 -24.52
CA GLY A 357 3.69 -79.54 -25.09
C GLY A 357 2.69 -80.01 -24.04
N ILE A 358 1.57 -80.54 -24.53
CA ILE A 358 0.45 -81.02 -23.74
C ILE A 358 0.37 -82.53 -23.92
N VAL A 359 0.23 -83.24 -22.81
CA VAL A 359 0.11 -84.69 -22.77
C VAL A 359 -1.35 -85.03 -22.52
N ILE A 360 -1.87 -85.98 -23.29
CA ILE A 360 -3.18 -86.58 -23.05
C ILE A 360 -2.97 -88.06 -22.73
N GLU A 361 -3.31 -88.43 -21.51
CA GLU A 361 -3.37 -89.82 -21.07
C GLU A 361 -4.79 -90.36 -21.26
N ASP A 362 -4.87 -91.52 -21.89
CA ASP A 362 -6.09 -92.22 -22.18
C ASP A 362 -6.18 -93.52 -21.36
N LYS A 363 -7.19 -93.57 -20.49
CA LYS A 363 -7.57 -94.72 -19.64
C LYS A 363 -8.86 -95.39 -20.12
N THR A 364 -9.34 -95.09 -21.33
CA THR A 364 -10.57 -95.69 -21.86
C THR A 364 -10.42 -97.18 -22.18
N ASP A 365 -9.19 -97.68 -22.31
CA ASP A 365 -8.88 -99.11 -22.47
C ASP A 365 -8.42 -99.74 -21.13
N PRO A 366 -9.09 -100.81 -20.65
CA PRO A 366 -8.73 -101.43 -19.36
C PRO A 366 -7.39 -102.20 -19.40
N GLU A 367 -6.84 -102.49 -20.57
CA GLU A 367 -5.61 -103.29 -20.72
C GLU A 367 -4.34 -102.46 -20.96
N LYS A 368 -4.46 -101.22 -21.47
CA LYS A 368 -3.31 -100.37 -21.79
C LYS A 368 -3.65 -98.88 -21.64
N ASN A 369 -2.88 -98.19 -20.83
CA ASN A 369 -2.91 -96.72 -20.78
C ASN A 369 -2.01 -96.17 -21.90
N ILE A 370 -2.57 -95.32 -22.76
CA ILE A 370 -1.82 -94.72 -23.87
C ILE A 370 -1.62 -93.23 -23.58
N SER A 371 -0.38 -92.76 -23.68
CA SER A 371 -0.03 -91.34 -23.53
C SER A 371 0.34 -90.75 -24.89
N HIS A 372 -0.32 -89.66 -25.28
CA HIS A 372 -0.04 -88.93 -26.52
C HIS A 372 0.45 -87.51 -26.21
N GLU A 373 1.58 -87.13 -26.82
CA GLU A 373 2.13 -85.77 -26.70
C GLU A 373 1.71 -84.92 -27.91
N PHE A 374 1.16 -83.74 -27.64
CA PHE A 374 0.71 -82.78 -28.64
C PHE A 374 1.37 -81.42 -28.43
N LYS A 375 1.57 -80.68 -29.52
CA LYS A 375 1.90 -79.26 -29.43
C LYS A 375 0.65 -78.44 -29.08
N THR A 376 0.83 -77.26 -28.48
CA THR A 376 -0.27 -76.33 -28.19
C THR A 376 -1.06 -75.90 -29.44
N THR A 377 -0.45 -75.98 -30.63
CA THR A 377 -1.09 -75.70 -31.92
C THR A 377 -1.91 -76.86 -32.48
N GLU A 378 -1.72 -78.08 -31.98
CA GLU A 378 -2.30 -79.32 -32.54
C GLU A 378 -3.61 -79.73 -31.84
N ILE A 379 -4.42 -78.75 -31.47
CA ILE A 379 -5.68 -78.95 -30.74
C ILE A 379 -6.66 -79.84 -31.52
N PHE A 380 -6.75 -79.68 -32.84
CA PHE A 380 -7.67 -80.48 -33.65
C PHE A 380 -7.30 -81.96 -33.68
N LYS A 381 -6.00 -82.29 -33.83
CA LYS A 381 -5.53 -83.68 -33.78
C LYS A 381 -5.78 -84.31 -32.42
N ALA A 382 -5.54 -83.54 -31.35
CA ALA A 382 -5.85 -83.96 -29.99
C ALA A 382 -7.35 -84.21 -29.80
N SER A 383 -8.20 -83.32 -30.33
CA SER A 383 -9.65 -83.47 -30.27
C SER A 383 -10.14 -84.69 -31.02
N ASP A 384 -9.65 -84.95 -32.23
CA ASP A 384 -10.03 -86.11 -33.04
C ASP A 384 -9.68 -87.42 -32.30
N MET A 385 -8.49 -87.49 -31.71
CA MET A 385 -8.08 -88.64 -30.89
C MET A 385 -9.00 -88.84 -29.67
N MET A 386 -9.30 -87.77 -28.93
CA MET A 386 -10.21 -87.87 -27.77
C MET A 386 -11.62 -88.33 -28.17
N VAL A 387 -12.13 -87.88 -29.32
CA VAL A 387 -13.41 -88.33 -29.88
C VAL A 387 -13.38 -89.82 -30.14
N ASP A 388 -12.35 -90.29 -30.86
CA ASP A 388 -12.21 -91.70 -31.24
C ASP A 388 -12.12 -92.61 -30.01
N SER A 389 -11.34 -92.21 -28.99
CA SER A 389 -11.20 -92.96 -27.74
C SER A 389 -12.52 -93.08 -26.97
N LEU A 390 -13.25 -91.97 -26.80
CA LEU A 390 -14.53 -91.98 -26.09
C LEU A 390 -15.63 -92.73 -26.86
N ILE A 391 -15.67 -92.63 -28.19
CA ILE A 391 -16.62 -93.41 -29.00
C ILE A 391 -16.32 -94.90 -28.91
N LYS A 392 -15.05 -95.31 -29.03
CA LYS A 392 -14.64 -96.72 -28.87
C LYS A 392 -14.99 -97.28 -27.50
N LEU A 393 -14.89 -96.47 -26.44
CA LEU A 393 -15.36 -96.87 -25.11
C LEU A 393 -16.87 -97.14 -25.11
N LEU A 394 -17.65 -96.19 -25.64
CA LEU A 394 -19.12 -96.31 -25.68
C LEU A 394 -19.58 -97.50 -26.54
N GLU A 395 -18.91 -97.77 -27.66
CA GLU A 395 -19.20 -98.93 -28.52
C GLU A 395 -18.93 -100.25 -27.78
N ARG A 396 -17.78 -100.37 -27.11
CA ARG A 396 -17.45 -101.55 -26.30
C ARG A 396 -18.46 -101.78 -25.18
N GLU A 397 -18.87 -100.73 -24.49
CA GLU A 397 -19.90 -100.83 -23.45
C GLU A 397 -21.26 -101.25 -24.01
N ARG A 398 -21.62 -100.79 -25.22
CA ARG A 398 -22.87 -101.21 -25.88
C ARG A 398 -22.81 -102.67 -26.32
N GLN A 399 -21.68 -103.12 -26.88
CA GLN A 399 -21.49 -104.53 -27.26
C GLN A 399 -21.57 -105.46 -26.04
N LYS A 400 -20.95 -105.08 -24.90
CA LYS A 400 -21.04 -105.82 -23.64
C LYS A 400 -22.45 -105.91 -23.03
N LYS A 401 -23.36 -104.99 -23.39
CA LYS A 401 -24.78 -105.04 -22.97
C LYS A 401 -25.67 -105.82 -23.94
N ALA A 402 -25.22 -105.97 -25.19
CA ALA A 402 -25.93 -106.68 -26.24
C ALA A 402 -25.54 -108.17 -26.33
N SER A 403 -24.32 -108.52 -25.88
CA SER A 403 -23.91 -109.88 -25.53
C SER A 403 -24.41 -110.22 -24.12
#